data_AF-A0A9X0D2G4-F1
#
_entry.id   AF-A0A9X0D2G4-F1
#
_cell.length_a   1.000
_cell.length_b   1.000
_cell.length_c   1.000
_cell.angle_alpha   90.00
_cell.angle_beta   90.00
_cell.angle_gamma   90.00
#
_symmetry.space_group_name_H-M   'P 1'
#
loop_
_entity.id
_entity.type
_entity.pdbx_description
1 polymer ?
#
loop_
_entity_poly.entity_id
_entity_poly.type
_entity_poly.pdbx_seq_one_letter_code
_entity_poly.pdbx_strand_id
1 'polypeptide(L)'
;MPGPFKLEDVKDIVIAKIDATANDVPPPLQYKDPILRSCEPKRSVNGREELRTLLKGKLDKKLSALNKFAEAYERRQHDLESLASLRQTISSFELGIHTEIELVTSGINTAFLSLSSTVEKQYSEQAGPYHAVKILLAPSGAYEIKVNIVDCAEKGTVDLNDHASLRKLVCKISSQSGYKVCPGLTEEEKYNDLLSKIGYQPKNAVCRTWPWSVMRHANCLLFHVPNNTRLSGSQIEDGLKDSCSSCKILSRDLNKILTRRESQRSEEKSGKGKVRLERKYYKTVANKYWQKSKVVLGQTESDELCRLVNEIESNEDGQKELENIFDEAETSRNGRGSTLREVWKKEKLDFLKDQRTNATGKKSNMWSTATFRIGELFK
;
A
#
# COMPACT_ATOMS: atom_id res chain seq x y z
N MET A 1 -6.32 -38.05 -2.74
CA MET A 1 -7.24 -38.11 -1.59
C MET A 1 -6.42 -38.48 -0.35
N PRO A 2 -6.05 -37.52 0.51
CA PRO A 2 -5.43 -37.79 1.79
C PRO A 2 -6.51 -38.25 2.78
N GLY A 3 -6.26 -39.37 3.47
CA GLY A 3 -7.20 -39.98 4.41
C GLY A 3 -7.43 -39.14 5.69
N PRO A 4 -8.46 -39.49 6.48
CA PRO A 4 -8.82 -38.74 7.68
C PRO A 4 -7.76 -38.94 8.78
N PHE A 5 -7.40 -37.84 9.44
CA PHE A 5 -6.52 -37.84 10.60
C PHE A 5 -7.10 -38.75 11.69
N LYS A 6 -6.27 -39.67 12.21
CA LYS A 6 -6.65 -40.53 13.33
C LYS A 6 -6.53 -39.74 14.63
N LEU A 7 -7.50 -39.94 15.53
CA LEU A 7 -7.61 -39.23 16.81
C LEU A 7 -6.43 -39.51 17.76
N GLU A 8 -5.58 -40.51 17.47
CA GLU A 8 -4.32 -40.76 18.17
C GLU A 8 -3.25 -39.68 17.89
N ASP A 9 -3.21 -39.07 16.69
CA ASP A 9 -2.16 -38.09 16.32
C ASP A 9 -2.35 -36.72 17.00
N VAL A 10 -3.53 -36.46 17.58
CA VAL A 10 -3.82 -35.25 18.37
C VAL A 10 -3.40 -35.42 19.85
N LYS A 11 -3.33 -36.67 20.35
CA LYS A 11 -2.93 -36.92 21.74
C LYS A 11 -1.46 -36.61 21.98
N ASP A 12 -0.58 -36.92 21.03
CA ASP A 12 0.86 -36.67 21.19
C ASP A 12 1.22 -35.18 21.06
N ILE A 13 0.45 -34.40 20.31
CA ILE A 13 0.60 -32.93 20.24
C ILE A 13 0.08 -32.24 21.50
N VAL A 14 -0.95 -32.78 22.14
CA VAL A 14 -1.48 -32.25 23.41
C VAL A 14 -0.58 -32.63 24.59
N ILE A 15 0.00 -33.83 24.60
CA ILE A 15 0.96 -34.26 25.63
C ILE A 15 2.26 -33.44 25.55
N ALA A 16 2.79 -33.19 24.35
CA ALA A 16 3.99 -32.36 24.18
C ALA A 16 3.78 -30.86 24.53
N LYS A 17 2.53 -30.38 24.53
CA LYS A 17 2.21 -28.98 24.86
C LYS A 17 1.82 -28.76 26.32
N ILE A 18 1.45 -29.83 27.03
CA ILE A 18 1.19 -29.82 28.48
C ILE A 18 2.51 -29.95 29.27
N ASP A 19 3.49 -30.73 28.77
CA ASP A 19 4.81 -30.88 29.42
C ASP A 19 5.71 -29.63 29.28
N ALA A 20 5.46 -28.75 28.31
CA ALA A 20 6.16 -27.47 28.18
C ALA A 20 5.65 -26.36 29.14
N THR A 21 4.54 -26.59 29.84
CA THR A 21 3.94 -25.64 30.80
C THR A 21 3.96 -26.10 32.25
N ALA A 22 4.56 -27.27 32.54
CA ALA A 22 4.59 -27.85 33.88
C ALA A 22 5.87 -27.54 34.70
N ASN A 23 6.82 -26.77 34.15
CA ASN A 23 8.10 -26.45 34.81
C ASN A 23 8.25 -25.00 35.30
N ASP A 24 7.16 -24.32 35.71
CA ASP A 24 7.28 -23.01 36.38
C ASP A 24 6.15 -22.69 37.37
N VAL A 25 5.75 -23.67 38.19
CA VAL A 25 4.93 -23.41 39.39
C VAL A 25 5.54 -24.14 40.59
N PRO A 26 6.03 -23.43 41.62
CA PRO A 26 6.49 -24.06 42.84
C PRO A 26 5.31 -24.70 43.60
N PRO A 27 5.50 -25.88 44.23
CA PRO A 27 4.42 -26.63 44.86
C PRO A 27 3.89 -25.97 46.14
N PRO A 28 2.64 -26.27 46.53
CA PRO A 28 2.06 -25.82 47.79
C PRO A 28 2.70 -26.60 48.94
N LEU A 29 3.39 -25.91 49.84
CA LEU A 29 3.85 -26.51 51.09
C LEU A 29 2.64 -26.74 52.00
N GLN A 30 2.08 -27.95 51.93
CA GLN A 30 1.30 -28.51 53.01
C GLN A 30 2.22 -29.01 54.12
N TYR A 31 1.91 -28.57 55.33
CA TYR A 31 2.42 -29.03 56.60
C TYR A 31 2.44 -30.56 56.72
N LYS A 32 3.60 -31.14 57.03
CA LYS A 32 3.71 -32.35 57.83
C LYS A 32 4.86 -32.18 58.82
N ASP A 33 4.52 -32.27 60.10
CA ASP A 33 5.47 -32.30 61.21
C ASP A 33 6.48 -33.44 61.06
N PRO A 34 7.72 -33.22 61.54
CA PRO A 34 8.47 -34.28 62.17
C PRO A 34 8.72 -33.95 63.64
N ILE A 35 8.33 -34.91 64.47
CA ILE A 35 8.69 -35.06 65.87
C ILE A 35 10.22 -34.99 66.05
N LEU A 36 10.63 -34.13 66.99
CA LEU A 36 11.80 -34.19 67.88
C LEU A 36 13.05 -34.93 67.37
N ARG A 37 14.08 -34.16 66.97
CA ARG A 37 15.45 -34.42 67.44
C ARG A 37 16.15 -33.12 67.86
N SER A 38 16.64 -33.18 69.08
CA SER A 38 17.41 -32.21 69.83
C SER A 38 18.61 -31.67 69.06
N CYS A 39 18.69 -30.35 68.91
CA CYS A 39 19.95 -29.59 68.91
C CYS A 39 19.62 -28.17 69.37
N GLU A 40 20.27 -27.74 70.44
CA GLU A 40 20.06 -26.48 71.13
C GLU A 40 20.29 -25.26 70.20
N PRO A 41 19.54 -24.15 70.37
CA PRO A 41 19.69 -22.99 69.52
C PRO A 41 20.89 -22.16 69.98
N LYS A 42 21.98 -22.16 69.20
CA LYS A 42 22.89 -21.01 69.19
C LYS A 42 22.13 -19.82 68.58
N ARG A 43 21.60 -18.95 69.45
CA ARG A 43 20.98 -17.68 69.10
C ARG A 43 21.97 -16.79 68.33
N SER A 44 21.96 -16.86 67.00
CA SER A 44 22.54 -15.84 66.14
C SER A 44 21.54 -14.69 66.01
N VAL A 45 21.87 -13.56 66.64
CA VAL A 45 21.08 -12.31 66.59
C VAL A 45 20.94 -11.80 65.15
N ASN A 46 21.87 -12.15 64.25
CA ASN A 46 21.90 -11.67 62.86
C ASN A 46 20.78 -12.23 61.98
N GLY A 47 20.39 -13.50 62.15
CA GLY A 47 19.35 -14.11 61.29
C GLY A 47 17.94 -13.55 61.53
N ARG A 48 17.65 -13.03 62.74
CA ARG A 48 16.37 -12.36 63.03
C ARG A 48 16.31 -10.95 62.44
N GLU A 49 17.44 -10.26 62.39
CA GLU A 49 17.53 -8.90 61.85
C GLU A 49 17.42 -8.92 60.31
N GLU A 50 18.01 -9.91 59.65
CA GLU A 50 17.86 -10.15 58.21
C GLU A 50 16.42 -10.51 57.81
N LEU A 51 15.74 -11.33 58.62
CA LEU A 51 14.35 -11.71 58.35
C LEU A 51 13.38 -10.53 58.57
N ARG A 52 13.67 -9.67 59.56
CA ARG A 52 12.95 -8.40 59.78
C ARG A 52 13.14 -7.42 58.64
N THR A 53 14.36 -7.22 58.15
CA THR A 53 14.63 -6.32 57.02
C THR A 53 13.98 -6.81 55.73
N LEU A 54 13.98 -8.11 55.46
CA LEU A 54 13.31 -8.71 54.30
C LEU A 54 11.78 -8.56 54.36
N LEU A 55 11.17 -8.80 55.53
CA LEU A 55 9.74 -8.60 55.74
C LEU A 55 9.34 -7.13 55.61
N LYS A 56 10.14 -6.22 56.17
CA LYS A 56 9.93 -4.77 56.04
C LYS A 56 9.99 -4.33 54.59
N GLY A 57 11.00 -4.76 53.82
CA GLY A 57 11.09 -4.48 52.39
C GLY A 57 9.94 -5.04 51.55
N LYS A 58 9.38 -6.22 51.91
CA LYS A 58 8.17 -6.75 51.26
C LYS A 58 6.92 -5.93 51.61
N LEU A 59 6.82 -5.47 52.86
CA LEU A 59 5.71 -4.63 53.32
C LEU A 59 5.75 -3.26 52.64
N ASP A 60 6.92 -2.63 52.55
CA ASP A 60 7.13 -1.34 51.91
C ASP A 60 6.80 -1.40 50.41
N LYS A 61 7.16 -2.49 49.73
CA LYS A 61 6.76 -2.73 48.33
C LYS A 61 5.24 -2.87 48.18
N LYS A 62 4.56 -3.57 49.09
CA LYS A 62 3.09 -3.69 49.08
C LYS A 62 2.41 -2.36 49.37
N LEU A 63 2.90 -1.59 50.33
CA LEU A 63 2.43 -0.24 50.66
C LEU A 63 2.61 0.72 49.48
N SER A 64 3.76 0.71 48.82
CA SER A 64 4.00 1.50 47.61
C SER A 64 3.04 1.13 46.47
N ALA A 65 2.79 -0.17 46.28
CA ALA A 65 1.83 -0.63 45.28
C ALA A 65 0.39 -0.21 45.60
N LEU A 66 -0.02 -0.28 46.87
CA LEU A 66 -1.33 0.18 47.34
C LEU A 66 -1.51 1.70 47.15
N ASN A 67 -0.49 2.50 47.50
CA ASN A 67 -0.54 3.95 47.30
C ASN A 67 -0.65 4.33 45.82
N LYS A 68 0.13 3.68 44.95
CA LYS A 68 0.00 3.88 43.49
C LYS A 68 -1.39 3.51 42.98
N PHE A 69 -2.01 2.48 43.55
CA PHE A 69 -3.37 2.08 43.20
C PHE A 69 -4.40 3.12 43.67
N ALA A 70 -4.27 3.64 44.89
CA ALA A 70 -5.12 4.70 45.41
C ALA A 70 -5.02 5.99 44.59
N GLU A 71 -3.79 6.44 44.28
CA GLU A 71 -3.56 7.62 43.44
C GLU A 71 -4.11 7.44 42.01
N ALA A 72 -4.06 6.22 41.46
CA ALA A 72 -4.64 5.93 40.16
C ALA A 72 -6.18 5.94 40.20
N TYR A 73 -6.76 5.48 41.31
CA TYR A 73 -8.20 5.50 41.54
C TYR A 73 -8.73 6.94 41.69
N GLU A 74 -8.07 7.78 42.49
CA GLU A 74 -8.44 9.19 42.67
C GLU A 74 -8.34 9.98 41.36
N ARG A 75 -7.24 9.81 40.60
CA ARG A 75 -7.10 10.43 39.27
C ARG A 75 -8.23 10.02 38.33
N ARG A 76 -8.60 8.73 38.31
CA ARG A 76 -9.71 8.24 37.50
C ARG A 76 -11.03 8.88 37.90
N GLN A 77 -11.28 9.06 39.19
CA GLN A 77 -12.51 9.68 39.67
C GLN A 77 -12.59 11.14 39.20
N HIS A 78 -11.50 11.88 39.32
CA HIS A 78 -11.38 13.25 38.82
C HIS A 78 -11.58 13.32 37.28
N ASP A 79 -10.99 12.39 36.53
CA ASP A 79 -11.17 12.29 35.08
C ASP A 79 -12.64 12.05 34.72
N LEU A 80 -13.33 11.15 35.44
CA LEU A 80 -14.75 10.87 35.21
C LEU A 80 -15.64 12.09 35.47
N GLU A 81 -15.37 12.84 36.54
CA GLU A 81 -16.07 14.08 36.85
C GLU A 81 -15.82 15.15 35.78
N SER A 82 -14.58 15.28 35.32
CA SER A 82 -14.19 16.19 34.25
C SER A 82 -14.91 15.87 32.94
N LEU A 83 -14.96 14.58 32.56
CA LEU A 83 -15.67 14.13 31.36
C LEU A 83 -17.19 14.29 31.49
N ALA A 84 -17.76 14.11 32.69
CA ALA A 84 -19.18 14.35 32.94
C ALA A 84 -19.56 15.83 32.77
N SER A 85 -18.72 16.75 33.27
CA SER A 85 -18.88 18.20 33.04
C SER A 85 -18.75 18.57 31.56
N LEU A 86 -17.74 18.01 30.89
CA LEU A 86 -17.53 18.20 29.46
C LEU A 86 -18.71 17.68 28.62
N ARG A 87 -19.30 16.55 29.01
CA ARG A 87 -20.51 16.01 28.40
C ARG A 87 -21.68 17.00 28.47
N GLN A 88 -21.89 17.64 29.63
CA GLN A 88 -22.93 18.67 29.77
C GLN A 88 -22.65 19.88 28.86
N THR A 89 -21.39 20.31 28.81
CA THR A 89 -20.95 21.40 27.92
C THR A 89 -21.24 21.08 26.45
N ILE A 90 -20.90 19.87 25.99
CA ILE A 90 -21.14 19.44 24.61
C ILE A 90 -22.64 19.33 24.30
N SER A 91 -23.44 18.84 25.26
CA SER A 91 -24.90 18.78 25.11
C SER A 91 -25.51 20.18 24.89
N SER A 92 -24.95 21.22 25.51
CA SER A 92 -25.40 22.61 25.31
C SER A 92 -25.17 23.15 23.89
N PHE A 93 -24.36 22.47 23.07
CA PHE A 93 -24.14 22.91 21.69
C PHE A 93 -25.31 22.61 20.75
N GLU A 94 -26.26 21.75 21.17
CA GLU A 94 -27.45 21.37 20.40
C GLU A 94 -27.14 20.78 19.01
N LEU A 95 -26.02 20.07 18.88
CA LEU A 95 -25.54 19.51 17.61
C LEU A 95 -26.15 18.15 17.24
N GLY A 96 -27.05 17.62 18.07
CA GLY A 96 -27.71 16.33 17.89
C GLY A 96 -26.75 15.14 17.97
N ILE A 97 -25.73 15.22 18.83
CA ILE A 97 -24.66 14.23 18.96
C ILE A 97 -24.92 13.37 20.19
N HIS A 98 -24.69 12.06 20.05
CA HIS A 98 -24.71 11.12 21.15
C HIS A 98 -23.36 11.10 21.87
N THR A 99 -23.39 11.03 23.19
CA THR A 99 -22.20 11.08 24.05
C THR A 99 -22.23 9.93 25.06
N GLU A 100 -21.16 9.15 25.14
CA GLU A 100 -21.00 8.02 26.06
C GLU A 100 -19.60 8.13 26.73
N ILE A 101 -19.48 7.81 28.02
CA ILE A 101 -18.17 7.75 28.68
C ILE A 101 -17.68 6.30 28.57
N GLU A 102 -16.63 6.08 27.77
CA GLU A 102 -16.01 4.77 27.56
C GLU A 102 -14.84 4.59 28.54
N LEU A 103 -14.83 3.45 29.24
CA LEU A 103 -13.74 3.04 30.14
C LEU A 103 -12.89 1.98 29.44
N VAL A 104 -11.62 2.30 29.15
CA VAL A 104 -10.68 1.36 28.55
C VAL A 104 -9.77 0.80 29.64
N THR A 105 -9.87 -0.50 29.89
CA THR A 105 -9.18 -1.20 30.99
C THR A 105 -7.83 -1.81 30.59
N SER A 106 -7.32 -1.55 29.39
CA SER A 106 -6.04 -2.11 28.93
C SER A 106 -4.83 -1.36 29.52
N GLY A 107 -4.29 -1.89 30.62
CA GLY A 107 -3.00 -1.48 31.20
C GLY A 107 -3.06 -0.20 32.05
N ILE A 108 -3.54 0.90 31.49
CA ILE A 108 -3.82 2.15 32.21
C ILE A 108 -5.32 2.39 32.05
N ASN A 109 -6.06 2.29 33.17
CA ASN A 109 -7.49 2.58 33.20
C ASN A 109 -7.72 4.04 32.75
N THR A 110 -8.07 4.22 31.48
CA THR A 110 -8.24 5.54 30.87
C THR A 110 -9.71 5.70 30.49
N ALA A 111 -10.29 6.84 30.88
CA ALA A 111 -11.65 7.20 30.53
C ALA A 111 -11.62 8.16 29.34
N PHE A 112 -12.54 7.97 28.39
CA PHE A 112 -12.72 8.84 27.24
C PHE A 112 -14.19 9.23 27.12
N LEU A 113 -14.44 10.46 26.69
CA LEU A 113 -15.75 10.85 26.19
C LEU A 113 -15.84 10.47 24.71
N SER A 114 -16.69 9.50 24.42
CA SER A 114 -17.01 9.02 23.08
C SER A 114 -18.17 9.84 22.53
N LEU A 115 -17.97 10.44 21.36
CA LEU A 115 -18.97 11.23 20.65
C LEU A 115 -19.33 10.52 19.35
N SER A 116 -20.61 10.36 19.03
CA SER A 116 -21.11 9.76 17.79
C SER A 116 -22.31 10.52 17.23
N SER A 117 -22.53 10.44 15.92
CA SER A 117 -23.66 11.12 15.25
C SER A 117 -25.02 10.54 15.62
N THR A 118 -25.07 9.27 16.00
CA THR A 118 -26.29 8.51 16.32
C THR A 118 -26.08 7.71 17.60
N VAL A 119 -27.19 7.40 18.27
CA VAL A 119 -27.23 6.42 19.37
C VAL A 119 -27.13 4.98 18.82
N GLU A 120 -27.63 4.79 17.60
CA GLU A 120 -27.64 3.49 16.93
C GLU A 120 -26.22 3.06 16.56
N LYS A 121 -25.87 1.84 16.97
CA LYS A 121 -24.63 1.14 16.62
C LYS A 121 -24.91 0.24 15.41
N GLN A 122 -24.02 0.26 14.42
CA GLN A 122 -23.99 -0.70 13.33
C GLN A 122 -23.47 -2.04 13.84
N TYR A 123 -23.90 -3.16 13.25
CA TYR A 123 -23.44 -4.48 13.65
C TYR A 123 -22.64 -5.15 12.53
N SER A 124 -21.54 -5.82 12.88
CA SER A 124 -20.85 -6.79 12.04
C SER A 124 -20.62 -8.04 12.85
N GLU A 125 -20.77 -9.23 12.25
CA GLU A 125 -20.51 -10.52 12.91
C GLU A 125 -19.11 -10.60 13.52
N GLN A 126 -18.13 -9.94 12.90
CA GLN A 126 -16.72 -10.00 13.30
C GLN A 126 -16.33 -8.92 14.30
N ALA A 127 -17.03 -7.79 14.29
CA ALA A 127 -16.68 -6.61 15.08
C ALA A 127 -17.69 -6.28 16.20
N GLY A 128 -18.84 -6.95 16.22
CA GLY A 128 -19.93 -6.64 17.12
C GLY A 128 -20.60 -5.30 16.80
N PRO A 129 -21.32 -4.70 17.77
CA PRO A 129 -21.94 -3.39 17.60
C PRO A 129 -20.89 -2.25 17.68
N TYR A 130 -20.86 -1.36 16.68
CA TYR A 130 -19.92 -0.24 16.58
C TYR A 130 -20.55 1.03 16.00
N HIS A 131 -19.98 2.19 16.30
CA HIS A 131 -20.26 3.42 15.57
C HIS A 131 -19.30 3.56 14.38
N ALA A 132 -19.83 3.88 13.20
CA ALA A 132 -19.02 4.04 11.99
C ALA A 132 -17.98 5.16 12.11
N VAL A 133 -18.32 6.23 12.81
CA VAL A 133 -17.38 7.29 13.19
C VAL A 133 -17.60 7.61 14.66
N LYS A 134 -16.51 7.77 15.41
CA LYS A 134 -16.54 8.31 16.77
C LYS A 134 -15.37 9.24 17.04
N ILE A 135 -15.58 10.27 17.85
CA ILE A 135 -14.50 11.07 18.43
C ILE A 135 -14.26 10.56 19.84
N LEU A 136 -13.02 10.17 20.13
CA LEU A 136 -12.58 9.85 21.48
C LEU A 136 -11.86 11.07 22.05
N LEU A 137 -12.42 11.70 23.08
CA LEU A 137 -11.86 12.88 23.71
C LEU A 137 -11.41 12.56 25.13
N ALA A 138 -10.14 12.79 25.42
CA ALA A 138 -9.54 12.57 26.73
C ALA A 138 -9.76 13.79 27.65
N PRO A 139 -9.69 13.62 28.98
CA PRO A 139 -9.76 14.73 29.94
C PRO A 139 -8.67 15.79 29.73
N SER A 140 -7.53 15.39 29.14
CA SER A 140 -6.42 16.29 28.80
C SER A 140 -6.66 17.15 27.55
N GLY A 141 -7.78 16.94 26.83
CA GLY A 141 -8.06 17.59 25.55
C GLY A 141 -7.43 16.89 24.34
N ALA A 142 -6.66 15.82 24.54
CA ALA A 142 -6.22 14.96 23.44
C ALA A 142 -7.42 14.25 22.81
N TYR A 143 -7.48 14.19 21.47
CA TYR A 143 -8.57 13.54 20.76
C TYR A 143 -8.10 12.68 19.60
N GLU A 144 -8.91 11.66 19.29
CA GLU A 144 -8.79 10.84 18.09
C GLU A 144 -10.14 10.69 17.40
N ILE A 145 -10.18 10.91 16.09
CA ILE A 145 -11.34 10.59 15.25
C ILE A 145 -11.13 9.17 14.71
N LYS A 146 -11.93 8.23 15.21
CA LYS A 146 -11.95 6.84 14.77
C LYS A 146 -13.02 6.63 13.72
N VAL A 147 -12.67 5.89 12.68
CA VAL A 147 -13.56 5.44 11.62
C VAL A 147 -13.53 3.92 11.63
N ASN A 148 -14.70 3.28 11.61
CA ASN A 148 -14.83 1.83 11.46
C ASN A 148 -14.00 1.04 12.48
N ILE A 149 -13.93 1.53 13.72
CA ILE A 149 -13.18 0.97 14.86
C ILE A 149 -11.65 1.09 14.72
N VAL A 150 -11.09 0.71 13.57
CA VAL A 150 -9.63 0.57 13.37
C VAL A 150 -8.94 1.81 12.84
N ASP A 151 -9.62 2.54 11.96
CA ASP A 151 -8.98 3.63 11.25
C ASP A 151 -8.95 4.89 12.12
N CYS A 152 -7.79 5.55 12.16
CA CYS A 152 -7.68 6.86 12.75
C CYS A 152 -7.61 7.90 11.64
N ALA A 153 -8.67 8.70 11.50
CA ALA A 153 -8.76 9.73 10.49
C ALA A 153 -7.97 10.99 10.88
N GLU A 154 -7.99 11.33 12.17
CA GLU A 154 -7.38 12.56 12.70
C GLU A 154 -7.01 12.35 14.16
N LYS A 155 -5.87 12.91 14.59
CA LYS A 155 -5.48 13.01 16.00
C LYS A 155 -5.00 14.42 16.29
N GLY A 156 -5.25 14.90 17.50
CA GLY A 156 -4.77 16.21 17.91
C GLY A 156 -5.07 16.51 19.37
N THR A 157 -4.94 17.77 19.72
CA THR A 157 -5.31 18.32 21.02
C THR A 157 -6.24 19.51 20.81
N VAL A 158 -7.22 19.66 21.69
CA VAL A 158 -8.13 20.80 21.73
C VAL A 158 -8.13 21.38 23.14
N ASP A 159 -8.12 22.71 23.25
CA ASP A 159 -8.35 23.37 24.52
C ASP A 159 -9.82 23.21 24.89
N LEU A 160 -10.09 22.55 26.02
CA LEU A 160 -11.44 22.28 26.50
C LEU A 160 -12.15 23.56 26.99
N ASN A 161 -11.39 24.61 27.32
CA ASN A 161 -11.94 25.90 27.71
C ASN A 161 -12.28 26.79 26.50
N ASP A 162 -11.68 26.53 25.34
CA ASP A 162 -12.06 27.19 24.09
C ASP A 162 -13.28 26.48 23.48
N HIS A 163 -14.46 26.93 23.91
CA HIS A 163 -15.73 26.40 23.43
C HIS A 163 -15.91 26.56 21.91
N ALA A 164 -15.30 27.54 21.26
CA ALA A 164 -15.42 27.70 19.81
C ALA A 164 -14.65 26.61 19.06
N SER A 165 -13.41 26.34 19.48
CA SER A 165 -12.60 25.24 18.91
C SER A 165 -13.20 23.87 19.21
N LEU A 166 -13.67 23.66 20.45
CA LEU A 166 -14.35 22.44 20.84
C LEU A 166 -15.63 22.23 20.02
N ARG A 167 -16.49 23.25 19.90
CA ARG A 167 -17.71 23.18 19.09
C ARG A 167 -17.39 22.86 17.63
N LYS A 168 -16.34 23.44 17.06
CA LYS A 168 -15.90 23.15 15.67
C LYS A 168 -15.47 21.70 15.50
N LEU A 169 -14.72 21.14 16.46
CA LEU A 169 -14.30 19.74 16.46
C LEU A 169 -15.53 18.82 16.53
N VAL A 170 -16.40 19.06 17.52
CA VAL A 170 -17.62 18.28 17.74
C VAL A 170 -18.58 18.41 16.54
N CYS A 171 -18.67 19.57 15.90
CA CYS A 171 -19.48 19.78 14.72
C CYS A 171 -19.11 18.82 13.58
N LYS A 172 -17.83 18.42 13.43
CA LYS A 172 -17.42 17.48 12.37
C LYS A 172 -18.23 16.17 12.38
N ILE A 173 -18.61 15.65 13.54
CA ILE A 173 -19.38 14.40 13.65
C ILE A 173 -20.89 14.60 13.64
N SER A 174 -21.37 15.85 13.72
CA SER A 174 -22.81 16.12 13.58
C SER A 174 -23.30 15.67 12.21
N SER A 175 -24.54 15.16 12.16
CA SER A 175 -25.22 14.82 10.90
C SER A 175 -25.35 16.00 9.94
N GLN A 176 -25.24 17.23 10.46
CA GLN A 176 -25.36 18.48 9.69
C GLN A 176 -24.04 18.97 9.07
N SER A 177 -22.90 18.35 9.42
CA SER A 177 -21.57 18.88 9.10
C SER A 177 -21.14 18.70 7.64
N GLY A 178 -21.84 17.85 6.89
CA GLY A 178 -21.47 17.43 5.55
C GLY A 178 -20.27 16.48 5.48
N TYR A 179 -19.63 16.15 6.61
CA TYR A 179 -18.56 15.15 6.64
C TYR A 179 -19.13 13.75 6.41
N LYS A 180 -18.40 12.96 5.64
CA LYS A 180 -18.73 11.57 5.30
C LYS A 180 -17.49 10.70 5.43
N VAL A 181 -17.72 9.42 5.71
CA VAL A 181 -16.68 8.40 5.60
C VAL A 181 -16.41 8.18 4.12
N CYS A 182 -15.15 8.23 3.71
CA CYS A 182 -14.77 7.90 2.35
C CYS A 182 -15.01 6.39 2.13
N PRO A 183 -15.94 6.03 1.23
CA PRO A 183 -16.25 4.63 0.97
C PRO A 183 -15.13 3.93 0.19
N GLY A 184 -14.18 4.70 -0.36
CA GLY A 184 -13.08 4.17 -1.16
C GLY A 184 -13.51 3.91 -2.60
N LEU A 185 -13.11 2.76 -3.13
CA LEU A 185 -13.63 2.21 -4.38
C LEU A 185 -14.80 1.30 -4.02
N THR A 186 -16.01 1.70 -4.43
CA THR A 186 -17.29 1.09 -4.05
C THR A 186 -17.71 -0.06 -4.95
N GLU A 187 -17.22 -0.11 -6.19
CA GLU A 187 -17.43 -1.27 -7.05
C GLU A 187 -16.47 -2.40 -6.68
N GLU A 188 -16.81 -3.09 -5.59
CA GLU A 188 -16.09 -4.27 -5.11
C GLU A 188 -15.87 -5.26 -6.27
N GLU A 189 -16.89 -5.65 -7.03
CA GLU A 189 -16.74 -6.63 -8.12
C GLU A 189 -15.74 -6.19 -9.22
N LYS A 190 -15.61 -4.88 -9.44
CA LYS A 190 -14.71 -4.31 -10.44
C LYS A 190 -13.25 -4.38 -10.01
N TYR A 191 -12.96 -4.25 -8.72
CA TYR A 191 -11.58 -4.15 -8.21
C TYR A 191 -11.16 -5.24 -7.22
N ASN A 192 -12.09 -6.07 -6.74
CA ASN A 192 -11.86 -7.09 -5.71
C ASN A 192 -10.76 -8.07 -6.10
N ASP A 193 -10.63 -8.34 -7.40
CA ASP A 193 -9.56 -9.17 -7.91
C ASP A 193 -8.67 -8.40 -8.90
N LEU A 194 -8.13 -7.27 -8.44
CA LEU A 194 -7.06 -6.58 -9.15
C LEU A 194 -5.88 -7.50 -9.41
N LEU A 195 -5.56 -8.44 -8.50
CA LEU A 195 -4.46 -9.35 -8.74
C LEU A 195 -4.70 -10.25 -9.97
N SER A 196 -5.90 -10.79 -10.19
CA SER A 196 -6.18 -11.54 -11.42
C SER A 196 -6.32 -10.64 -12.65
N LYS A 197 -6.91 -9.45 -12.51
CA LYS A 197 -7.14 -8.53 -13.64
C LYS A 197 -5.82 -7.90 -14.13
N ILE A 198 -4.99 -7.46 -13.19
CA ILE A 198 -3.75 -6.72 -13.49
C ILE A 198 -2.45 -7.47 -13.15
N GLY A 199 -2.48 -8.58 -12.40
CA GLY A 199 -1.28 -9.38 -12.09
C GLY A 199 -0.38 -8.80 -11.00
N TYR A 200 -0.75 -7.66 -10.40
CA TYR A 200 -0.01 -7.02 -9.31
C TYR A 200 -0.91 -6.04 -8.54
N GLN A 201 -0.56 -5.70 -7.30
CA GLN A 201 -1.25 -4.64 -6.58
C GLN A 201 -0.57 -3.28 -6.86
N PRO A 202 -1.30 -2.24 -7.29
CA PRO A 202 -0.72 -0.92 -7.51
C PRO A 202 -0.23 -0.33 -6.19
N LYS A 203 0.93 0.34 -6.21
CA LYS A 203 1.55 0.92 -4.99
C LYS A 203 0.63 1.88 -4.22
N ASN A 204 -0.20 2.60 -4.94
CA ASN A 204 -1.10 3.60 -4.37
C ASN A 204 -2.45 3.02 -3.92
N ALA A 205 -2.70 1.73 -4.18
CA ALA A 205 -3.91 1.03 -3.77
C ALA A 205 -3.63 0.24 -2.49
N VAL A 206 -4.38 0.57 -1.42
CA VAL A 206 -4.38 -0.17 -0.17
C VAL A 206 -5.67 -0.95 -0.10
N CYS A 207 -5.55 -2.27 0.02
CA CYS A 207 -6.66 -3.17 0.28
C CYS A 207 -6.63 -3.57 1.74
N ARG A 208 -7.76 -3.45 2.43
CA ARG A 208 -7.97 -4.01 3.75
C ARG A 208 -9.13 -4.96 3.69
N THR A 209 -9.00 -6.09 4.38
CA THR A 209 -10.04 -7.12 4.46
C THR A 209 -10.80 -7.08 5.78
N TRP A 210 -10.30 -6.33 6.78
CA TRP A 210 -10.90 -6.22 8.10
C TRP A 210 -11.09 -4.74 8.50
N PRO A 211 -12.24 -4.36 9.09
CA PRO A 211 -13.37 -5.22 9.48
C PRO A 211 -14.28 -5.57 8.29
N TRP A 212 -14.02 -5.00 7.11
CA TRP A 212 -14.63 -5.35 5.85
C TRP A 212 -13.65 -5.07 4.70
N SER A 213 -13.89 -5.70 3.56
CA SER A 213 -13.15 -5.47 2.34
C SER A 213 -13.35 -4.03 1.87
N VAL A 214 -12.27 -3.24 1.88
CA VAL A 214 -12.27 -1.90 1.30
C VAL A 214 -10.97 -1.66 0.58
N MET A 215 -11.10 -1.17 -0.65
CA MET A 215 -9.97 -0.67 -1.41
C MET A 215 -9.96 0.86 -1.41
N ARG A 216 -8.81 1.43 -1.05
CA ARG A 216 -8.62 2.88 -0.96
C ARG A 216 -7.30 3.30 -1.58
N HIS A 217 -7.18 4.59 -1.83
CA HIS A 217 -5.87 5.18 -2.08
C HIS A 217 -5.04 5.18 -0.77
N ALA A 218 -3.72 5.04 -0.86
CA ALA A 218 -2.82 5.09 0.30
C ALA A 218 -3.00 6.36 1.14
N ASN A 219 -3.17 7.49 0.46
CA ASN A 219 -3.47 8.81 1.07
C ASN A 219 -4.97 9.13 1.08
N CYS A 220 -5.81 8.16 1.44
CA CYS A 220 -7.25 8.38 1.56
C CYS A 220 -7.56 9.32 2.71
N LEU A 221 -8.36 10.37 2.45
CA LEU A 221 -8.98 11.16 3.51
C LEU A 221 -10.16 10.34 4.03
N LEU A 222 -9.95 9.56 5.09
CA LEU A 222 -10.92 8.60 5.62
C LEU A 222 -12.26 9.24 6.02
N PHE A 223 -12.20 10.46 6.54
CA PHE A 223 -13.35 11.24 6.97
C PHE A 223 -13.20 12.68 6.47
N HIS A 224 -14.08 13.13 5.59
CA HIS A 224 -13.94 14.41 4.92
C HIS A 224 -15.29 14.93 4.40
N VAL A 225 -15.32 16.20 3.97
CA VAL A 225 -16.43 16.74 3.18
C VAL A 225 -16.19 16.39 1.71
N PRO A 226 -17.09 15.64 1.04
CA PRO A 226 -16.90 15.29 -0.37
C PRO A 226 -16.93 16.51 -1.29
N ASN A 227 -15.95 16.63 -2.17
CA ASN A 227 -15.97 17.63 -3.25
C ASN A 227 -16.35 16.96 -4.58
N ASN A 228 -17.51 17.36 -5.10
CA ASN A 228 -18.15 16.76 -6.27
C ASN A 228 -18.22 17.68 -7.50
N THR A 229 -17.59 18.86 -7.43
CA THR A 229 -17.61 19.88 -8.49
C THR A 229 -17.09 19.40 -9.86
N ARG A 230 -16.29 18.32 -9.90
CA ARG A 230 -15.69 17.77 -11.12
C ARG A 230 -15.88 16.25 -11.27
N LEU A 231 -16.95 15.68 -10.71
CA LEU A 231 -17.25 14.26 -10.96
C LEU A 231 -17.67 14.06 -12.42
N SER A 232 -17.05 13.11 -13.12
CA SER A 232 -17.57 12.63 -14.40
C SER A 232 -18.75 11.68 -14.18
N GLY A 233 -19.63 11.53 -15.19
CA GLY A 233 -20.74 10.56 -15.15
C GLY A 233 -20.29 9.15 -14.78
N SER A 234 -19.20 8.68 -15.38
CA SER A 234 -18.58 7.38 -15.06
C SER A 234 -18.14 7.24 -13.59
N GLN A 235 -17.75 8.33 -12.93
CA GLN A 235 -17.37 8.30 -11.52
C GLN A 235 -18.59 8.31 -10.60
N ILE A 236 -19.73 8.84 -11.06
CA ILE A 236 -21.00 8.76 -10.35
C ILE A 236 -21.53 7.33 -10.42
N GLU A 237 -21.48 6.72 -11.61
CA GLU A 237 -21.82 5.31 -11.83
C GLU A 237 -20.93 4.39 -10.97
N ASP A 238 -19.62 4.63 -10.92
CA ASP A 238 -18.68 3.88 -10.06
C ASP A 238 -18.90 4.12 -8.53
N GLY A 239 -19.94 4.88 -8.13
CA GLY A 239 -20.30 5.11 -6.72
C GLY A 239 -19.41 6.10 -5.95
N LEU A 240 -18.57 6.87 -6.64
CA LEU A 240 -17.52 7.69 -6.01
C LEU A 240 -18.00 9.06 -5.52
N LYS A 241 -19.31 9.28 -5.40
CA LYS A 241 -19.89 10.57 -4.99
C LYS A 241 -19.36 11.03 -3.62
N ASP A 242 -19.20 10.10 -2.68
CA ASP A 242 -18.72 10.44 -1.34
C ASP A 242 -17.21 10.18 -1.15
N SER A 243 -16.51 9.76 -2.21
CA SER A 243 -15.09 9.46 -2.15
C SER A 243 -14.21 10.71 -2.16
N CYS A 244 -13.07 10.62 -1.47
CA CYS A 244 -12.05 11.66 -1.49
C CYS A 244 -11.40 11.79 -2.88
N SER A 245 -10.73 12.93 -3.13
CA SER A 245 -10.04 13.20 -4.40
C SER A 245 -9.00 12.12 -4.75
N SER A 246 -8.24 11.63 -3.76
CA SER A 246 -7.23 10.59 -3.95
C SER A 246 -7.85 9.27 -4.44
N CYS A 247 -8.98 8.84 -3.86
CA CYS A 247 -9.69 7.63 -4.29
C CYS A 247 -10.33 7.80 -5.67
N LYS A 248 -10.84 9.01 -5.98
CA LYS A 248 -11.34 9.35 -7.32
C LYS A 248 -10.26 9.26 -8.40
N ILE A 249 -9.05 9.73 -8.09
CA ILE A 249 -7.89 9.60 -8.97
C ILE A 249 -7.50 8.13 -9.15
N LEU A 250 -7.44 7.36 -8.05
CA LEU A 250 -7.12 5.94 -8.10
C LEU A 250 -8.08 5.18 -9.04
N SER A 251 -9.39 5.36 -8.89
CA SER A 251 -10.39 4.74 -9.78
C SER A 251 -10.10 5.04 -11.24
N ARG A 252 -9.85 6.33 -11.56
CA ARG A 252 -9.55 6.76 -12.93
C ARG A 252 -8.31 6.08 -13.50
N ASP A 253 -7.25 5.97 -12.69
CA ASP A 253 -6.00 5.35 -13.12
C ASP A 253 -6.15 3.84 -13.31
N LEU A 254 -6.90 3.18 -12.41
CA LEU A 254 -7.24 1.76 -12.53
C LEU A 254 -8.07 1.49 -13.79
N ASN A 255 -9.11 2.30 -14.03
CA ASN A 255 -9.95 2.18 -15.23
C ASN A 255 -9.10 2.33 -16.50
N LYS A 256 -8.20 3.31 -16.56
CA LYS A 256 -7.25 3.47 -17.69
C LYS A 256 -6.38 2.23 -17.90
N ILE A 257 -5.91 1.60 -16.83
CA ILE A 257 -5.09 0.38 -16.92
C ILE A 257 -5.93 -0.78 -17.46
N LEU A 258 -7.15 -0.96 -16.94
CA LEU A 258 -8.06 -2.02 -17.38
C LEU A 258 -8.42 -1.86 -18.86
N THR A 259 -8.84 -0.66 -19.29
CA THR A 259 -9.18 -0.39 -20.70
C THR A 259 -7.99 -0.61 -21.64
N ARG A 260 -6.77 -0.24 -21.23
CA ARG A 260 -5.55 -0.51 -22.02
C ARG A 260 -5.31 -2.01 -22.21
N ARG A 261 -5.52 -2.81 -21.17
CA ARG A 261 -5.36 -4.27 -21.24
C ARG A 261 -6.43 -4.94 -22.09
N GLU A 262 -7.67 -4.50 -21.97
CA GLU A 262 -8.75 -4.97 -22.83
C GLU A 262 -8.46 -4.66 -24.29
N SER A 263 -7.98 -3.45 -24.59
CA SER A 263 -7.56 -3.06 -25.95
C SER A 263 -6.41 -3.93 -26.45
N GLN A 264 -5.40 -4.22 -25.63
CA GLN A 264 -4.29 -5.11 -25.99
C GLN A 264 -4.76 -6.55 -26.26
N ARG A 265 -5.64 -7.10 -25.42
CA ARG A 265 -6.23 -8.43 -25.63
C ARG A 265 -7.05 -8.49 -26.93
N SER A 266 -7.77 -7.42 -27.26
CA SER A 266 -8.51 -7.30 -28.52
C SER A 266 -7.57 -7.18 -29.73
N GLU A 267 -6.46 -6.44 -29.62
CA GLU A 267 -5.42 -6.33 -30.66
C GLU A 267 -4.69 -7.66 -30.90
N GLU A 268 -4.39 -8.41 -29.84
CA GLU A 268 -3.80 -9.76 -29.91
C GLU A 268 -4.74 -10.75 -30.60
N LYS A 269 -6.03 -10.71 -30.27
CA LYS A 269 -7.07 -11.51 -30.95
C LYS A 269 -7.24 -11.14 -32.42
N SER A 270 -7.00 -9.88 -32.79
CA SER A 270 -7.07 -9.38 -34.18
C SER A 270 -5.82 -9.66 -35.03
N GLY A 271 -4.78 -10.30 -34.47
CA GLY A 271 -3.51 -10.58 -35.17
C GLY A 271 -2.58 -9.37 -35.33
N LYS A 272 -3.05 -8.13 -35.13
CA LYS A 272 -2.23 -6.90 -35.22
C LYS A 272 -1.16 -6.79 -34.12
N GLY A 273 -1.34 -7.47 -32.98
CA GLY A 273 -0.36 -7.52 -31.89
C GLY A 273 0.95 -8.25 -32.24
N LYS A 274 0.88 -9.33 -33.04
CA LYS A 274 2.07 -10.09 -33.48
C LYS A 274 3.00 -9.24 -34.34
N VAL A 275 2.45 -8.51 -35.30
CA VAL A 275 3.20 -7.60 -36.20
C VAL A 275 3.94 -6.50 -35.43
N ARG A 276 3.34 -5.98 -34.34
CA ARG A 276 3.94 -4.92 -33.52
C ARG A 276 5.08 -5.42 -32.63
N LEU A 277 4.96 -6.64 -32.09
CA LEU A 277 5.99 -7.31 -31.29
C LEU A 277 7.18 -7.75 -32.16
N GLU A 278 6.91 -8.32 -33.34
CA GLU A 278 7.94 -8.67 -34.33
C GLU A 278 8.74 -7.43 -34.75
N ARG A 279 8.07 -6.32 -35.07
CA ARG A 279 8.76 -5.07 -35.44
C ARG A 279 9.63 -4.52 -34.30
N LYS A 280 9.23 -4.67 -33.03
CA LYS A 280 10.03 -4.25 -31.88
C LYS A 280 11.24 -5.18 -31.66
N TYR A 281 11.08 -6.48 -31.90
CA TYR A 281 12.16 -7.46 -31.87
C TYR A 281 13.20 -7.16 -32.95
N TYR A 282 12.79 -7.01 -34.21
CA TYR A 282 13.71 -6.73 -35.32
C TYR A 282 14.43 -5.39 -35.14
N LYS A 283 13.78 -4.35 -34.61
CA LYS A 283 14.44 -3.10 -34.23
C LYS A 283 15.52 -3.26 -33.16
N THR A 284 15.30 -4.14 -32.19
CA THR A 284 16.27 -4.40 -31.11
C THR A 284 17.47 -5.19 -31.62
N VAL A 285 17.23 -6.17 -32.50
CA VAL A 285 18.28 -6.96 -33.16
C VAL A 285 19.09 -6.07 -34.11
N ALA A 286 18.44 -5.26 -34.94
CA ALA A 286 19.08 -4.27 -35.83
C ALA A 286 20.01 -3.33 -35.06
N ASN A 287 19.59 -2.81 -33.90
CA ASN A 287 20.44 -1.96 -33.06
C ASN A 287 21.72 -2.66 -32.57
N LYS A 288 21.64 -3.94 -32.23
CA LYS A 288 22.81 -4.71 -31.80
C LYS A 288 23.78 -4.96 -32.94
N TYR A 289 23.27 -5.21 -34.14
CA TYR A 289 24.10 -5.34 -35.34
C TYR A 289 24.78 -4.01 -35.68
N TRP A 290 24.02 -2.93 -35.77
CA TRP A 290 24.53 -1.58 -36.05
C TRP A 290 25.69 -1.15 -35.13
N GLN A 291 25.53 -1.34 -33.81
CA GLN A 291 26.60 -1.01 -32.85
C GLN A 291 27.88 -1.84 -33.04
N LYS A 292 27.74 -3.09 -33.51
CA LYS A 292 28.88 -4.01 -33.69
C LYS A 292 29.60 -3.83 -35.02
N SER A 293 28.90 -3.42 -36.07
CA SER A 293 29.43 -3.31 -37.44
C SER A 293 29.65 -1.87 -37.88
N LYS A 294 29.89 -0.96 -36.93
CA LYS A 294 30.07 0.46 -37.17
C LYS A 294 31.42 0.74 -37.85
N VAL A 295 31.36 1.36 -39.03
CA VAL A 295 32.53 1.77 -39.84
C VAL A 295 32.53 3.28 -39.97
N VAL A 296 33.72 3.89 -39.86
CA VAL A 296 33.92 5.32 -40.11
C VAL A 296 34.29 5.50 -41.58
N LEU A 297 33.56 6.36 -42.29
CA LEU A 297 33.80 6.67 -43.70
C LEU A 297 34.48 8.04 -43.84
N GLY A 298 35.34 8.17 -44.85
CA GLY A 298 35.87 9.44 -45.31
C GLY A 298 34.80 10.32 -45.97
N GLN A 299 35.14 11.58 -46.25
CA GLN A 299 34.20 12.52 -46.86
C GLN A 299 33.78 12.09 -48.27
N THR A 300 34.74 11.69 -49.10
CA THR A 300 34.47 11.24 -50.48
C THR A 300 33.61 9.99 -50.53
N GLU A 301 33.90 8.98 -49.70
CA GLU A 301 33.13 7.73 -49.60
C GLU A 301 31.71 7.99 -49.09
N SER A 302 31.57 8.92 -48.15
CA SER A 302 30.28 9.37 -47.63
C SER A 302 29.45 10.07 -48.71
N ASP A 303 30.06 10.95 -49.50
CA ASP A 303 29.37 11.69 -50.57
C ASP A 303 28.94 10.76 -51.72
N GLU A 304 29.76 9.77 -52.04
CA GLU A 304 29.47 8.73 -53.04
C GLU A 304 28.29 7.85 -52.58
N LEU A 305 28.31 7.37 -51.34
CA LEU A 305 27.20 6.58 -50.78
C LEU A 305 25.91 7.37 -50.65
N CYS A 306 25.97 8.68 -50.34
CA CYS A 306 24.80 9.56 -50.39
C CYS A 306 24.13 9.54 -51.77
N ARG A 307 24.93 9.67 -52.83
CA ARG A 307 24.41 9.70 -54.22
C ARG A 307 23.78 8.35 -54.57
N LEU A 308 24.49 7.26 -54.30
CA LEU A 308 24.01 5.90 -54.57
C LEU A 308 22.70 5.60 -53.85
N VAL A 309 22.58 5.94 -52.56
CA VAL A 309 21.33 5.72 -51.81
C VAL A 309 20.18 6.54 -52.38
N ASN A 310 20.43 7.79 -52.79
CA ASN A 310 19.42 8.62 -53.42
C ASN A 310 19.01 8.08 -54.80
N GLU A 311 19.95 7.53 -55.58
CA GLU A 311 19.70 6.91 -56.88
C GLU A 311 18.90 5.62 -56.73
N ILE A 312 19.27 4.73 -55.79
CA ILE A 312 18.54 3.50 -55.46
C ILE A 312 17.08 3.79 -55.11
N GLU A 313 16.82 4.86 -54.35
CA GLU A 313 15.46 5.21 -53.94
C GLU A 313 14.68 6.04 -54.95
N SER A 314 15.34 6.75 -55.85
CA SER A 314 14.68 7.56 -56.87
C SER A 314 14.42 6.78 -58.17
N ASN A 315 15.04 5.60 -58.31
CA ASN A 315 14.89 4.71 -59.46
C ASN A 315 14.06 3.46 -59.11
N GLU A 316 13.08 3.12 -59.94
CA GLU A 316 12.24 1.93 -59.78
C GLU A 316 13.05 0.63 -59.82
N ASP A 317 14.06 0.55 -60.69
CA ASP A 317 14.93 -0.63 -60.81
C ASP A 317 15.78 -0.82 -59.55
N GLY A 318 16.27 0.27 -58.95
CA GLY A 318 17.02 0.25 -57.70
C GLY A 318 16.18 -0.18 -56.51
N GLN A 319 14.93 0.28 -56.43
CA GLN A 319 13.99 -0.16 -55.39
C GLN A 319 13.65 -1.65 -55.51
N LYS A 320 13.45 -2.13 -56.75
CA LYS A 320 13.13 -3.53 -57.03
C LYS A 320 14.28 -4.45 -56.64
N GLU A 321 15.50 -4.08 -56.99
CA GLU A 321 16.69 -4.87 -56.67
C GLU A 321 17.00 -4.84 -55.17
N LEU A 322 16.75 -3.72 -54.48
CA LEU A 322 16.83 -3.66 -53.02
C LEU A 322 15.81 -4.59 -52.33
N GLU A 323 14.60 -4.69 -52.88
CA GLU A 323 13.58 -5.62 -52.37
C GLU A 323 13.98 -7.08 -52.65
N ASN A 324 14.57 -7.39 -53.80
CA ASN A 324 15.14 -8.70 -54.11
C ASN A 324 16.19 -9.12 -53.06
N ILE A 325 17.10 -8.22 -52.67
CA ILE A 325 18.11 -8.48 -51.63
C ILE A 325 17.45 -8.80 -50.28
N PHE A 326 16.35 -8.13 -49.92
CA PHE A 326 15.62 -8.43 -48.69
C PHE A 326 14.94 -9.80 -48.76
N ASP A 327 14.36 -10.16 -49.91
CA ASP A 327 13.68 -11.43 -50.12
C ASP A 327 14.67 -12.61 -50.18
N GLU A 328 15.83 -12.42 -50.80
CA GLU A 328 16.96 -13.37 -50.75
C GLU A 328 17.48 -13.57 -49.33
N ALA A 329 17.59 -12.49 -48.56
CA ALA A 329 18.00 -12.61 -47.16
C ALA A 329 16.95 -13.35 -46.32
N GLU A 330 15.66 -13.11 -46.56
CA GLU A 330 14.55 -13.78 -45.87
C GLU A 330 14.50 -15.28 -46.21
N THR A 331 14.71 -15.65 -47.47
CA THR A 331 14.81 -17.04 -47.92
C THR A 331 16.04 -17.75 -47.36
N SER A 332 17.17 -17.03 -47.16
CA SER A 332 18.37 -17.60 -46.54
C SER A 332 18.17 -17.96 -45.07
N ARG A 333 17.39 -17.17 -44.32
CA ARG A 333 17.04 -17.41 -42.93
C ARG A 333 15.85 -16.55 -42.52
N ASN A 334 14.81 -17.20 -42.00
CA ASN A 334 13.59 -16.54 -41.53
C ASN A 334 13.90 -15.39 -40.56
N GLY A 335 13.34 -14.21 -40.85
CA GLY A 335 13.50 -12.95 -40.11
C GLY A 335 14.70 -12.09 -40.51
N ARG A 336 15.57 -12.53 -41.43
CA ARG A 336 16.79 -11.79 -41.79
C ARG A 336 16.53 -10.66 -42.79
N GLY A 337 15.65 -10.86 -43.76
CA GLY A 337 15.20 -9.80 -44.67
C GLY A 337 14.44 -8.71 -43.91
N SER A 338 13.56 -9.10 -42.99
CA SER A 338 12.88 -8.17 -42.07
C SER A 338 13.86 -7.37 -41.20
N THR A 339 14.93 -8.01 -40.72
CA THR A 339 16.00 -7.33 -39.96
C THR A 339 16.77 -6.34 -40.83
N LEU A 340 17.18 -6.75 -42.04
CA LEU A 340 17.91 -5.88 -42.98
C LEU A 340 17.09 -4.67 -43.42
N ARG A 341 15.78 -4.85 -43.63
CA ARG A 341 14.86 -3.76 -43.98
C ARG A 341 14.77 -2.69 -42.88
N GLU A 342 14.75 -3.09 -41.61
CA GLU A 342 14.77 -2.15 -40.49
C GLU A 342 16.17 -1.54 -40.26
N VAL A 343 17.27 -2.27 -40.53
CA VAL A 343 18.65 -1.73 -40.54
C VAL A 343 18.79 -0.64 -41.59
N TRP A 344 18.40 -0.91 -42.84
CA TRP A 344 18.44 0.06 -43.95
C TRP A 344 17.66 1.34 -43.62
N LYS A 345 16.41 1.20 -43.17
CA LYS A 345 15.54 2.34 -42.82
C LYS A 345 16.11 3.17 -41.66
N LYS A 346 16.63 2.51 -40.63
CA LYS A 346 17.16 3.21 -39.45
C LYS A 346 18.45 3.94 -39.78
N GLU A 347 19.39 3.28 -40.46
CA GLU A 347 20.70 3.86 -40.78
C GLU A 347 20.59 5.03 -41.75
N LYS A 348 19.73 4.94 -42.76
CA LYS A 348 19.43 6.08 -43.63
C LYS A 348 18.93 7.29 -42.84
N LEU A 349 17.98 7.09 -41.91
CA LEU A 349 17.39 8.18 -41.13
C LEU A 349 18.40 8.80 -40.16
N ASP A 350 19.21 7.99 -39.48
CA ASP A 350 20.22 8.48 -38.55
C ASP A 350 21.40 9.13 -39.31
N PHE A 351 21.78 8.60 -40.48
CA PHE A 351 22.80 9.20 -41.34
C PHE A 351 22.37 10.54 -41.94
N LEU A 352 21.13 10.67 -42.46
CA LEU A 352 20.62 11.96 -42.94
C LEU A 352 20.52 13.02 -41.84
N LYS A 353 20.38 12.60 -40.58
CA LYS A 353 20.47 13.49 -39.41
C LYS A 353 21.92 13.85 -39.08
N ASP A 354 22.83 12.87 -39.12
CA ASP A 354 24.26 13.09 -38.92
C ASP A 354 24.84 14.00 -40.01
N GLN A 355 24.49 13.84 -41.29
CA GLN A 355 24.89 14.75 -42.39
C GLN A 355 24.39 16.18 -42.19
N ARG A 356 23.13 16.35 -41.76
CA ARG A 356 22.60 17.67 -41.38
C ARG A 356 23.37 18.29 -40.22
N THR A 357 23.90 17.46 -39.32
CA THR A 357 24.66 17.91 -38.15
C THR A 357 26.13 18.16 -38.53
N ASN A 358 26.73 17.38 -39.42
CA ASN A 358 28.13 17.51 -39.89
C ASN A 358 28.38 18.76 -40.74
N ALA A 359 27.33 19.41 -41.27
CA ALA A 359 27.40 20.79 -41.77
C ALA A 359 27.94 21.80 -40.72
N THR A 360 28.04 21.40 -39.44
CA THR A 360 28.59 22.21 -38.32
C THR A 360 30.04 21.85 -37.93
N GLY A 361 30.72 20.95 -38.67
CA GLY A 361 32.18 20.76 -38.56
C GLY A 361 32.69 19.64 -37.64
N LYS A 362 31.87 18.65 -37.25
CA LYS A 362 32.34 17.44 -36.56
C LYS A 362 32.56 16.27 -37.54
N LYS A 363 33.65 15.53 -37.36
CA LYS A 363 34.16 14.51 -38.30
C LYS A 363 33.88 13.07 -37.85
N SER A 364 32.64 12.60 -38.02
CA SER A 364 32.43 11.14 -38.05
C SER A 364 31.19 10.79 -38.87
N ASN A 365 31.40 10.40 -40.12
CA ASN A 365 30.38 9.77 -40.96
C ASN A 365 30.40 8.28 -40.66
N MET A 366 29.34 7.74 -40.08
CA MET A 366 29.35 6.37 -39.56
C MET A 366 28.19 5.58 -40.15
N TRP A 367 28.49 4.42 -40.73
CA TRP A 367 27.52 3.48 -41.30
C TRP A 367 27.80 2.07 -40.79
N SER A 368 26.85 1.15 -40.93
CA SER A 368 27.20 -0.27 -40.74
C SER A 368 27.87 -0.85 -41.99
N THR A 369 28.74 -1.85 -41.78
CA THR A 369 29.31 -2.67 -42.87
C THR A 369 28.23 -3.30 -43.75
N ALA A 370 27.03 -3.58 -43.21
CA ALA A 370 25.95 -4.18 -43.98
C ALA A 370 25.40 -3.20 -45.03
N THR A 371 25.16 -1.96 -44.63
CA THR A 371 24.66 -0.92 -45.53
C THR A 371 25.71 -0.45 -46.53
N PHE A 372 26.97 -0.39 -46.11
CA PHE A 372 28.11 -0.15 -47.00
C PHE A 372 28.17 -1.21 -48.11
N ARG A 373 28.09 -2.50 -47.75
CA ARG A 373 28.09 -3.60 -48.73
C ARG A 373 26.86 -3.59 -49.64
N ILE A 374 25.69 -3.24 -49.11
CA ILE A 374 24.49 -3.06 -49.95
C ILE A 374 24.75 -1.95 -50.96
N GLY A 375 25.28 -0.80 -50.54
CA GLY A 375 25.63 0.29 -51.45
C GLY A 375 26.69 -0.09 -52.50
N GLU A 376 27.67 -0.92 -52.15
CA GLU A 376 28.65 -1.45 -53.12
C GLU A 376 28.06 -2.41 -54.15
N LEU A 377 27.02 -3.16 -53.81
CA LEU A 377 26.33 -4.04 -54.77
C LEU A 377 25.59 -3.26 -55.87
N PHE A 378 25.40 -1.95 -55.67
CA PHE A 378 24.72 -1.04 -56.59
C PHE A 378 25.67 -0.05 -57.30
N LYS A 379 26.98 -0.14 -57.04
CA LYS A 379 28.01 0.54 -57.83
C LYS A 379 28.30 -0.27 -59.10
#